data_AF-A0A973KY41-F1
#
_entry.id   AF-A0A973KY41-F1
#
_cell.length_a   1.000
_cell.length_b   1.000
_cell.length_c   1.000
_cell.angle_alpha   90.00
_cell.angle_beta   90.00
_cell.angle_gamma   90.00
#
_symmetry.space_group_name_H-M   'P 1'
#
loop_
_entity.id
_entity.type
_entity.pdbx_description
1 polymer ?
#
loop_
_entity_poly.entity_id
_entity_poly.type
_entity_poly.pdbx_seq_one_letter_code
_entity_poly.pdbx_strand_id
1 'polypeptide(L)'
;MKRARAVELAESVLTRLHEQRDEPPLNVVTELHVFGSFARGAPEVGDLDLNIAVDAPPPQGTALVESLPLMALPETAIARELRQRRRSIQLLTRRKNDPGLEMTLLWRRGDDLPTALARLHAIKEDPDAGRAPRDHMLPAFEGLDGRINQARRQLIREAVEAGALAIERFDLADRHPSSDLACRHLAQRWKPSSPLYRAGAAVLAHLEDEGVDAGEVHLHGQDVHPTTAGPLTCLRLSTRRRDYFDGRMRARWHEWA
;
A
#
# COMPACT_ATOMS: atom_id res chain seq x y z
N MET A 1 12.14 15.15 -8.64
CA MET A 1 11.97 16.37 -7.81
C MET A 1 13.34 16.83 -7.33
N LYS A 2 13.67 18.13 -7.43
CA LYS A 2 14.95 18.66 -6.93
C LYS A 2 15.04 18.54 -5.40
N ARG A 3 16.24 18.30 -4.87
CA ARG A 3 16.50 18.19 -3.42
C ARG A 3 15.97 19.38 -2.62
N ALA A 4 16.20 20.61 -3.07
CA ALA A 4 15.69 21.82 -2.40
C ALA A 4 14.16 21.76 -2.17
N ARG A 5 13.41 21.28 -3.16
CA ARG A 5 11.96 21.09 -3.02
C ARG A 5 11.60 19.99 -2.03
N ALA A 6 12.40 18.93 -1.96
CA ALA A 6 12.22 17.88 -0.96
C ALA A 6 12.45 18.39 0.47
N VAL A 7 13.45 19.27 0.67
CA VAL A 7 13.72 19.93 1.95
C VAL A 7 12.50 20.77 2.39
N GLU A 8 11.99 21.64 1.51
CA GLU A 8 10.78 22.45 1.80
C GLU A 8 9.56 21.57 2.19
N LEU A 9 9.41 20.41 1.53
CA LEU A 9 8.34 19.48 1.86
C LEU A 9 8.54 18.85 3.23
N ALA A 10 9.77 18.47 3.58
CA ALA A 10 10.11 17.89 4.88
C ALA A 10 9.95 18.91 6.01
N GLU A 11 10.41 20.16 5.83
CA GLU A 11 10.18 21.27 6.76
C GLU A 11 8.68 21.47 7.01
N SER A 12 7.88 21.52 5.94
CA SER A 12 6.44 21.68 6.05
C SER A 12 5.75 20.53 6.80
N VAL A 13 6.28 19.30 6.72
CA VAL A 13 5.77 18.16 7.49
C VAL A 13 6.18 18.29 8.96
N LEU A 14 7.43 18.65 9.23
CA LEU A 14 7.96 18.84 10.59
C LEU A 14 7.24 19.96 11.33
N THR A 15 7.02 21.10 10.69
CA THR A 15 6.26 22.22 11.27
C THR A 15 4.86 21.78 11.65
N ARG A 16 4.13 21.10 10.75
CA ARG A 16 2.77 20.64 11.06
C ARG A 16 2.76 19.61 12.18
N LEU A 17 3.66 18.63 12.11
CA LEU A 17 3.77 17.61 13.14
C LEU A 17 4.04 18.26 14.49
N HIS A 18 4.92 19.27 14.56
CA HIS A 18 5.19 20.00 15.78
C HIS A 18 3.97 20.81 16.27
N GLU A 19 3.31 21.56 15.40
CA GLU A 19 2.17 22.43 15.75
C GLU A 19 0.94 21.64 16.23
N GLN A 20 0.67 20.48 15.63
CA GLN A 20 -0.53 19.68 15.88
C GLN A 20 -0.24 18.38 16.65
N ARG A 21 0.95 18.23 17.25
CA ARG A 21 1.38 16.99 17.93
C ARG A 21 0.48 16.55 19.07
N ASP A 22 -0.30 17.45 19.65
CA ASP A 22 -1.20 17.16 20.78
C ASP A 22 -2.65 16.93 20.32
N GLU A 23 -2.93 17.12 19.02
CA GLU A 23 -4.26 17.00 18.42
C GLU A 23 -4.41 15.71 17.58
N PRO A 24 -5.60 15.08 17.57
CA PRO A 24 -5.90 14.01 16.63
C PRO A 24 -5.85 14.50 15.17
N PRO A 25 -5.30 13.70 14.22
CA PRO A 25 -4.81 12.34 14.41
C PRO A 25 -3.31 12.26 14.77
N LEU A 26 -2.59 13.37 14.92
CA LEU A 26 -1.12 13.36 15.06
C LEU A 26 -0.63 13.04 16.48
N ASN A 27 -1.51 13.14 17.48
CA ASN A 27 -1.21 12.81 18.87
C ASN A 27 -0.73 11.37 19.14
N VAL A 28 -0.95 10.44 18.19
CA VAL A 28 -0.45 9.06 18.30
C VAL A 28 0.94 8.86 17.68
N VAL A 29 1.51 9.86 17.00
CA VAL A 29 2.83 9.76 16.35
C VAL A 29 3.93 9.90 17.42
N THR A 30 4.89 8.98 17.38
CA THR A 30 6.01 8.90 18.34
C THR A 30 7.33 9.30 17.70
N GLU A 31 7.57 8.91 16.45
CA GLU A 31 8.77 9.26 15.69
C GLU A 31 8.43 9.52 14.21
N LEU A 32 9.22 10.39 13.58
CA LEU A 32 9.24 10.61 12.13
C LEU A 32 10.67 10.41 11.62
N HIS A 33 10.79 9.58 10.60
CA HIS A 33 12.06 9.26 9.94
C HIS A 33 11.97 9.55 8.45
N VAL A 34 13.12 9.77 7.83
CA VAL A 34 13.27 9.87 6.38
C VAL A 34 14.16 8.74 5.88
N PHE A 35 13.86 8.24 4.68
CA PHE A 35 14.63 7.18 4.05
C PHE A 35 14.74 7.39 2.53
N GLY A 36 15.26 6.40 1.82
CA GLY A 36 15.32 6.41 0.37
C GLY A 36 16.34 7.40 -0.18
N SER A 37 16.15 7.86 -1.42
CA SER A 37 17.13 8.68 -2.13
C SER A 37 17.41 10.02 -1.43
N PHE A 38 16.40 10.61 -0.77
CA PHE A 38 16.61 11.88 -0.06
C PHE A 38 17.53 11.73 1.14
N ALA A 39 17.31 10.70 1.96
CA ALA A 39 18.13 10.40 3.15
C ALA A 39 19.58 10.08 2.78
N ARG A 40 19.80 9.45 1.62
CA ARG A 40 21.13 9.18 1.06
C ARG A 40 21.86 10.41 0.52
N GLY A 41 21.18 11.55 0.37
CA GLY A 41 21.79 12.78 -0.14
C GLY A 41 21.55 13.06 -1.63
N ALA A 42 20.74 12.30 -2.35
CA ALA A 42 20.60 12.46 -3.80
C ALA A 42 20.18 13.89 -4.21
N PRO A 43 20.80 14.47 -5.27
CA PRO A 43 20.48 15.82 -5.76
C PRO A 43 19.09 15.89 -6.40
N GLU A 44 18.64 14.76 -6.97
CA GLU A 44 17.28 14.56 -7.47
C GLU A 44 16.64 13.34 -6.83
N VAL A 45 15.43 13.51 -6.32
CA VAL A 45 14.65 12.45 -5.66
C VAL A 45 13.34 12.21 -6.41
N GLY A 46 12.86 10.97 -6.43
CA GLY A 46 11.55 10.67 -7.03
C GLY A 46 10.43 11.34 -6.23
N ASP A 47 10.32 10.89 -4.98
CA ASP A 47 9.40 11.38 -3.96
C ASP A 47 10.17 11.60 -2.63
N LEU A 48 9.55 12.29 -1.68
CA LEU A 48 10.04 12.37 -0.30
C LEU A 48 9.48 11.18 0.49
N ASP A 49 10.35 10.21 0.79
CA ASP A 49 10.03 8.97 1.49
C ASP A 49 10.17 9.13 3.01
N LEU A 50 9.04 9.08 3.72
CA LEU A 50 8.95 9.26 5.17
C LEU A 50 8.35 8.04 5.85
N ASN A 51 8.84 7.74 7.05
CA ASN A 51 8.30 6.70 7.91
C ASN A 51 7.81 7.30 9.23
N ILE A 52 6.62 6.93 9.67
CA ILE A 52 6.07 7.31 10.97
C ILE A 52 6.00 6.11 11.91
N ALA A 53 6.44 6.30 13.15
CA ALA A 53 6.17 5.38 14.24
C ALA A 53 4.97 5.91 15.05
N VAL A 54 4.12 5.01 15.53
CA VAL A 54 2.94 5.33 16.35
C VAL A 54 2.89 4.43 17.59
N ASP A 55 2.18 4.86 18.64
CA ASP A 55 2.11 4.15 19.94
C ASP A 55 1.46 2.75 19.90
N ALA A 56 0.76 2.41 18.82
CA ALA A 56 0.12 1.11 18.64
C ALA A 56 0.68 0.40 17.40
N PRO A 57 1.08 -0.87 17.48
CA PRO A 57 1.45 -1.61 16.27
C PRO A 57 0.25 -1.64 15.31
N PRO A 58 0.46 -1.47 13.99
CA PRO A 58 -0.59 -1.76 13.04
C PRO A 58 -1.07 -3.21 13.22
N PRO A 59 -2.35 -3.51 12.90
CA PRO A 59 -2.87 -4.86 13.00
C PRO A 59 -1.96 -5.85 12.24
N GLN A 60 -1.71 -7.01 12.84
CA GLN A 60 -0.82 -8.04 12.31
C GLN A 60 -1.64 -9.21 11.72
N GLY A 61 -1.03 -9.97 10.81
CA GLY A 61 -1.60 -11.23 10.31
C GLY A 61 -2.94 -11.03 9.60
N THR A 62 -3.94 -11.85 9.93
CA THR A 62 -5.30 -11.77 9.39
C THR A 62 -5.96 -10.41 9.59
N ALA A 63 -5.65 -9.69 10.67
CA ALA A 63 -6.19 -8.36 10.92
C ALA A 63 -5.65 -7.29 9.94
N LEU A 64 -4.41 -7.43 9.43
CA LEU A 64 -3.88 -6.56 8.38
C LEU A 64 -4.69 -6.75 7.08
N VAL A 65 -5.10 -7.98 6.83
CA VAL A 65 -5.73 -8.44 5.61
C VAL A 65 -7.20 -8.06 5.57
N GLU A 66 -7.90 -8.25 6.70
CA GLU A 66 -9.26 -7.80 6.94
C GLU A 66 -9.38 -6.26 6.83
N SER A 67 -8.27 -5.53 7.01
CA SER A 67 -8.24 -4.07 6.86
C SER A 67 -8.02 -3.58 5.41
N LEU A 68 -7.57 -4.45 4.50
CA LEU A 68 -7.30 -4.09 3.10
C LEU A 68 -8.52 -3.62 2.30
N PRO A 69 -9.75 -4.16 2.50
CA PRO A 69 -10.96 -3.66 1.83
C PRO A 69 -11.46 -2.34 2.40
N LEU A 70 -11.24 -2.08 3.69
CA LEU A 70 -11.88 -0.97 4.43
C LEU A 70 -11.03 0.29 4.54
N MET A 71 -9.72 0.25 4.27
CA MET A 71 -8.69 1.29 4.52
C MET A 71 -9.15 2.74 4.82
N ALA A 72 -9.76 2.90 5.99
CA ALA A 72 -9.70 4.07 6.84
C ALA A 72 -8.82 3.69 8.03
N LEU A 73 -7.59 3.23 7.77
CA LEU A 73 -6.62 3.02 8.83
C LEU A 73 -6.34 4.38 9.49
N PRO A 74 -6.06 4.48 10.80
CA PRO A 74 -5.59 5.71 11.44
C PRO A 74 -4.42 6.35 10.66
N GLU A 75 -3.61 5.50 10.05
CA GLU A 75 -2.52 5.81 9.12
C GLU A 75 -2.98 6.63 7.91
N THR A 76 -4.19 6.43 7.40
CA THR A 76 -4.77 7.25 6.33
C THR A 76 -5.14 8.65 6.79
N ALA A 77 -5.57 8.82 8.04
CA ALA A 77 -5.85 10.13 8.63
C ALA A 77 -4.54 10.88 8.91
N ILE A 78 -3.57 10.22 9.54
CA ILE A 78 -2.22 10.78 9.78
C ILE A 78 -1.56 11.13 8.44
N ALA A 79 -1.54 10.20 7.48
CA ALA A 79 -0.92 10.43 6.18
C ALA A 79 -1.66 11.52 5.40
N ARG A 80 -2.98 11.62 5.51
CA ARG A 80 -3.74 12.73 4.91
C ARG A 80 -3.35 14.07 5.52
N GLU A 81 -3.24 14.13 6.85
CA GLU A 81 -2.92 15.35 7.58
C GLU A 81 -1.48 15.82 7.29
N LEU A 82 -0.51 14.90 7.30
CA LEU A 82 0.88 15.23 6.99
C LEU A 82 1.09 15.53 5.50
N ARG A 83 0.45 14.80 4.58
CA ARG A 83 0.64 15.01 3.12
C ARG A 83 -0.14 16.19 2.56
N GLN A 84 -1.30 16.55 3.12
CA GLN A 84 -2.21 17.58 2.56
C GLN A 84 -2.43 17.43 1.05
N ARG A 85 -2.68 16.20 0.59
CA ARG A 85 -2.88 15.85 -0.84
C ARG A 85 -1.64 16.01 -1.74
N ARG A 86 -0.45 16.26 -1.19
CA ARG A 86 0.81 16.30 -1.95
C ARG A 86 1.22 14.89 -2.37
N ARG A 87 1.27 14.66 -3.68
CA ARG A 87 1.62 13.35 -4.26
C ARG A 87 3.10 13.00 -4.13
N SER A 88 3.95 14.03 -4.06
CA SER A 88 5.42 13.92 -3.95
C SER A 88 5.94 13.57 -2.54
N ILE A 89 5.04 13.29 -1.60
CA ILE A 89 5.37 12.75 -0.28
C ILE A 89 4.81 11.35 -0.22
N GLN A 90 5.65 10.39 0.14
CA GLN A 90 5.27 9.03 0.45
C GLN A 90 5.44 8.81 1.95
N LEU A 91 4.40 8.28 2.61
CA LEU A 91 4.42 7.96 4.04
C LEU A 91 4.19 6.46 4.20
N LEU A 92 5.06 5.85 5.00
CA LEU A 92 4.94 4.47 5.48
C LEU A 92 4.81 4.44 7.00
N THR A 93 4.30 3.34 7.51
CA THR A 93 4.19 2.99 8.94
C THR A 93 4.96 1.70 9.20
N ARG A 94 6.27 1.73 9.02
CA ARG A 94 7.19 0.62 9.30
C ARG A 94 7.76 0.69 10.71
N ARG A 95 8.09 -0.49 11.24
CA ARG A 95 8.83 -0.62 12.50
C ARG A 95 10.28 -0.17 12.30
N LYS A 96 10.84 0.41 13.37
CA LYS A 96 12.23 0.91 13.44
C LYS A 96 13.31 -0.14 13.07
N ASN A 97 13.00 -1.42 13.21
CA ASN A 97 13.96 -2.53 13.06
C ASN A 97 13.72 -3.36 11.79
N ASP A 98 13.02 -2.82 10.79
CA ASP A 98 12.78 -3.54 9.55
C ASP A 98 14.11 -3.72 8.79
N PRO A 99 14.61 -4.97 8.59
CA PRO A 99 15.92 -5.18 7.99
C PRO A 99 15.97 -4.61 6.57
N GLY A 100 17.02 -3.85 6.26
CA GLY A 100 17.32 -3.39 4.90
C GLY A 100 16.93 -1.94 4.55
N LEU A 101 16.30 -1.19 5.47
CA LEU A 101 15.99 0.22 5.24
C LEU A 101 16.69 1.10 6.28
N GLU A 102 17.80 1.73 5.89
CA GLU A 102 18.43 2.73 6.74
C GLU A 102 17.51 3.97 6.84
N MET A 103 17.05 4.25 8.06
CA MET A 103 16.13 5.34 8.37
C MET A 103 16.83 6.39 9.22
N THR A 104 16.77 7.65 8.79
CA THR A 104 17.32 8.79 9.52
C THR A 104 16.22 9.45 10.33
N LEU A 105 16.39 9.49 11.67
CA LEU A 105 15.45 10.16 12.58
C LEU A 105 15.42 11.67 12.30
N LEU A 106 14.23 12.21 12.01
CA LEU A 106 14.02 13.65 11.91
C LEU A 106 13.39 14.22 13.18
N TRP A 107 12.38 13.58 13.74
CA TRP A 107 11.65 14.06 14.92
C TRP A 107 11.22 12.90 15.80
N ARG A 108 11.22 13.11 17.13
CA ARG A 108 10.60 12.24 18.12
C ARG A 108 9.73 13.07 19.07
N ARG A 109 8.71 12.45 19.65
CA ARG A 109 7.83 13.08 20.62
C ARG A 109 8.67 13.71 21.74
N GLY A 110 8.41 14.99 22.02
CA GLY A 110 9.16 15.80 22.97
C GLY A 110 10.28 16.65 22.35
N ASP A 111 10.66 16.42 21.08
CA ASP A 111 11.57 17.34 20.39
C ASP A 111 10.87 18.68 20.07
N ASP A 112 11.63 19.77 20.21
CA ASP A 112 11.25 21.06 19.63
C ASP A 112 11.48 21.10 18.12
N LEU A 113 10.84 22.08 17.45
CA LEU A 113 10.97 22.25 16.00
C LEU A 113 12.42 22.54 15.56
N PRO A 114 13.20 23.43 16.24
CA PRO A 114 14.58 23.69 15.86
C PRO A 114 15.46 22.44 15.85
N THR A 115 15.30 21.53 16.82
CA THR A 115 16.05 20.27 16.88
C THR A 115 15.73 19.39 15.67
N ALA A 116 14.46 19.29 15.30
CA ALA A 116 14.06 18.47 14.15
C ALA A 116 14.54 19.05 12.81
N LEU A 117 14.46 20.37 12.66
CA LEU A 117 14.99 21.07 11.49
C LEU A 117 16.51 20.93 11.39
N ALA A 118 17.23 21.00 12.51
CA ALA A 118 18.68 20.79 12.53
C ALA A 118 19.05 19.39 12.02
N ARG A 119 18.30 18.34 12.39
CA ARG A 119 18.51 16.98 11.88
C ARG A 119 18.23 16.87 10.38
N LEU A 120 17.16 17.51 9.89
CA LEU A 120 16.85 17.56 8.46
C LEU A 120 17.99 18.21 7.66
N HIS A 121 18.48 19.36 8.11
CA HIS A 121 19.56 20.09 7.43
C HIS A 121 20.93 19.44 7.56
N ALA A 122 21.13 18.57 8.55
CA ALA A 122 22.34 17.77 8.69
C ALA A 122 22.48 16.72 7.57
N ILE A 123 21.40 16.37 6.87
CA ILE A 123 21.45 15.47 5.70
C ILE A 123 22.07 16.23 4.54
N LYS A 124 23.35 15.94 4.26
CA LYS A 124 24.09 16.59 3.18
C LYS A 124 23.68 16.05 1.81
N GLU A 125 23.82 16.90 0.81
CA GLU A 125 23.78 16.44 -0.57
C GLU A 125 25.03 15.59 -0.85
N ASP A 126 24.80 14.47 -1.54
CA ASP A 126 25.81 13.54 -2.02
C ASP A 126 25.54 13.34 -3.53
N PRO A 127 26.37 13.93 -4.42
CA PRO A 127 26.23 13.78 -5.86
C PRO A 127 26.32 12.32 -6.34
N ASP A 128 27.00 11.47 -5.58
CA ASP A 128 27.18 10.05 -5.89
C ASP A 128 26.06 9.18 -5.30
N ALA A 129 25.15 9.78 -4.52
CA ALA A 129 23.94 9.12 -4.07
C ALA A 129 23.00 8.86 -5.25
N GLY A 130 23.19 7.72 -5.88
CA GLY A 130 22.27 7.17 -6.86
C GLY A 130 20.91 6.86 -6.25
N ARG A 131 19.98 6.41 -7.10
CA ARG A 131 18.65 6.00 -6.67
C ARG A 131 18.73 4.89 -5.60
N ALA A 132 17.89 4.98 -4.56
CA ALA A 132 17.74 3.88 -3.61
C ALA A 132 17.24 2.60 -4.33
N PRO A 133 17.78 1.41 -3.97
CA PRO A 133 17.26 0.14 -4.46
C PRO A 133 15.75 0.02 -4.23
N ARG A 134 15.04 -0.56 -5.20
CA ARG A 134 13.60 -0.79 -5.12
C ARG A 134 13.36 -2.17 -4.53
N ASP A 135 13.59 -2.32 -3.23
CA ASP A 135 13.53 -3.65 -2.60
C ASP A 135 12.11 -4.23 -2.53
N HIS A 136 11.07 -3.46 -2.82
CA HIS A 136 9.67 -3.89 -2.74
C HIS A 136 9.15 -4.68 -3.96
N MET A 137 10.04 -5.19 -4.82
CA MET A 137 9.69 -5.83 -6.09
C MET A 137 9.70 -7.36 -5.98
N LEU A 138 8.55 -7.93 -5.61
CA LEU A 138 8.31 -9.36 -5.83
C LEU A 138 8.26 -9.67 -7.34
N PRO A 139 8.68 -10.87 -7.80
CA PRO A 139 8.54 -11.29 -9.20
C PRO A 139 7.10 -11.12 -9.74
N ALA A 140 6.09 -11.35 -8.90
CA ALA A 140 4.67 -11.17 -9.24
C ALA A 140 4.31 -9.71 -9.62
N PHE A 141 5.10 -8.71 -9.24
CA PHE A 141 4.87 -7.30 -9.56
C PHE A 141 5.54 -6.82 -10.84
N GLU A 142 6.33 -7.65 -11.51
CA GLU A 142 7.03 -7.26 -12.73
C GLU A 142 6.05 -6.73 -13.80
N GLY A 143 6.29 -5.54 -14.37
CA GLY A 143 5.37 -4.90 -15.32
C GLY A 143 4.06 -4.34 -14.73
N LEU A 144 3.83 -4.48 -13.42
CA LEU A 144 2.73 -3.84 -12.67
C LEU A 144 3.22 -2.69 -11.78
N ASP A 145 4.51 -2.35 -11.86
CA ASP A 145 5.22 -1.46 -10.97
C ASP A 145 4.80 0.01 -11.08
N GLY A 146 4.35 0.43 -12.27
CA GLY A 146 3.74 1.76 -12.46
C GLY A 146 2.27 1.81 -12.03
N ARG A 147 1.65 0.65 -11.79
CA ARG A 147 0.21 0.53 -11.55
C ARG A 147 -0.06 0.40 -10.05
N ILE A 148 0.61 -0.52 -9.37
CA ILE A 148 0.47 -0.72 -7.93
C ILE A 148 1.31 0.33 -7.21
N ASN A 149 0.67 1.15 -6.37
CA ASN A 149 1.43 2.14 -5.60
C ASN A 149 2.47 1.46 -4.70
N GLN A 150 3.56 2.16 -4.39
CA GLN A 150 4.67 1.59 -3.62
C GLN A 150 4.24 1.09 -2.24
N ALA A 151 3.42 1.86 -1.51
CA ALA A 151 2.90 1.46 -0.21
C ALA A 151 2.17 0.11 -0.26
N ARG A 152 1.35 -0.15 -1.28
CA ARG A 152 0.65 -1.43 -1.44
C ARG A 152 1.59 -2.58 -1.81
N ARG A 153 2.57 -2.34 -2.69
CA ARG A 153 3.58 -3.37 -3.00
C ARG A 153 4.36 -3.77 -1.75
N GLN A 154 4.70 -2.78 -0.93
CA GLN A 154 5.40 -2.99 0.33
C GLN A 154 4.57 -3.81 1.31
N LEU A 155 3.31 -3.42 1.56
CA LEU A 155 2.40 -4.17 2.44
C LEU A 155 2.22 -5.63 1.99
N ILE A 156 2.07 -5.85 0.69
CA ILE A 156 1.92 -7.20 0.15
C ILE A 156 3.22 -7.99 0.29
N ARG A 157 4.38 -7.36 0.04
CA ARG A 157 5.68 -8.01 0.25
C ARG A 157 5.86 -8.43 1.70
N GLU A 158 5.58 -7.54 2.65
CA GLU A 158 5.66 -7.85 4.09
C GLU A 158 4.72 -9.00 4.46
N ALA A 159 3.50 -9.03 3.92
CA ALA A 159 2.57 -10.14 4.13
C ALA A 159 3.09 -11.47 3.54
N VAL A 160 3.76 -11.43 2.39
CA VAL A 160 4.38 -12.61 1.76
C VAL A 160 5.60 -13.09 2.56
N GLU A 161 6.48 -12.18 2.96
CA GLU A 161 7.66 -12.47 3.79
C GLU A 161 7.27 -13.05 5.15
N ALA A 162 6.17 -12.58 5.74
CA ALA A 162 5.60 -13.11 6.98
C ALA A 162 4.84 -14.43 6.80
N GLY A 163 4.73 -14.96 5.57
CA GLY A 163 3.98 -16.18 5.27
C GLY A 163 2.45 -16.03 5.40
N ALA A 164 1.95 -14.81 5.61
CA ALA A 164 0.53 -14.52 5.73
C ALA A 164 -0.18 -14.51 4.36
N LEU A 165 0.56 -14.32 3.27
CA LEU A 165 0.02 -14.26 1.92
C LEU A 165 0.90 -15.03 0.94
N ALA A 166 0.29 -15.82 0.05
CA ALA A 166 0.95 -16.30 -1.16
C ALA A 166 0.48 -15.47 -2.35
N ILE A 167 1.41 -15.05 -3.21
CA ILE A 167 1.10 -14.27 -4.42
C ILE A 167 1.55 -15.02 -5.66
N GLU A 168 0.65 -15.13 -6.62
CA GLU A 168 0.92 -15.73 -7.92
C GLU A 168 0.36 -14.85 -9.02
N ARG A 169 1.06 -14.82 -10.16
CA ARG A 169 0.62 -14.14 -11.37
C ARG A 169 0.37 -15.18 -12.46
N PHE A 170 -0.77 -15.05 -13.13
CA PHE A 170 -1.11 -15.85 -14.30
C PHE A 170 -1.99 -15.04 -15.25
N ASP A 171 -2.05 -15.51 -16.50
CA ASP A 171 -2.89 -14.93 -17.54
C ASP A 171 -4.27 -15.58 -17.50
N LEU A 172 -5.31 -14.75 -17.60
CA LEU A 172 -6.69 -15.20 -17.57
C LEU A 172 -7.28 -15.15 -18.97
N ALA A 173 -7.83 -16.27 -19.42
CA ALA A 173 -8.60 -16.27 -20.65
C ALA A 173 -9.84 -15.38 -20.51
N ASP A 174 -10.16 -14.63 -21.56
CA ASP A 174 -11.34 -13.78 -21.63
C ASP A 174 -12.62 -14.64 -21.75
N ARG A 175 -13.09 -15.13 -20.61
CA ARG A 175 -14.20 -16.07 -20.49
C ARG A 175 -15.23 -15.60 -19.48
N HIS A 176 -16.43 -16.16 -19.62
CA HIS A 176 -17.52 -15.97 -18.68
C HIS A 176 -17.67 -17.17 -17.75
N PRO A 177 -18.02 -16.94 -16.47
CA PRO A 177 -18.37 -18.03 -15.58
C PRO A 177 -19.63 -18.74 -16.09
N SER A 178 -19.73 -20.03 -15.79
CA SER A 178 -20.93 -20.83 -16.04
C SER A 178 -21.93 -20.74 -14.88
N SER A 179 -21.50 -20.32 -13.68
CA SER A 179 -22.41 -20.18 -12.54
C SER A 179 -23.41 -19.04 -12.75
N ASP A 180 -24.70 -19.36 -12.61
CA ASP A 180 -25.78 -18.37 -12.61
C ASP A 180 -25.63 -17.34 -11.49
N LEU A 181 -25.06 -17.73 -10.35
CA LEU A 181 -24.78 -16.83 -9.24
C LEU A 181 -23.70 -15.81 -9.62
N ALA A 182 -22.57 -16.30 -10.18
CA ALA A 182 -21.48 -15.47 -10.66
C ALA A 182 -21.94 -14.50 -11.75
N CYS A 183 -22.70 -15.00 -12.74
CA CYS A 183 -23.25 -14.21 -13.83
C CYS A 183 -24.18 -13.09 -13.33
N ARG A 184 -25.08 -13.40 -12.37
CA ARG A 184 -25.97 -12.41 -11.76
C ARG A 184 -25.19 -11.35 -10.99
N HIS A 185 -24.20 -11.75 -10.18
CA HIS A 185 -23.36 -10.81 -9.44
C HIS A 185 -22.64 -9.83 -10.37
N LEU A 186 -22.06 -10.33 -11.46
CA LEU A 186 -21.38 -9.49 -12.44
C LEU A 186 -22.34 -8.50 -13.11
N ALA A 187 -23.52 -8.97 -13.53
CA ALA A 187 -24.53 -8.14 -14.20
C ALA A 187 -25.11 -7.05 -13.29
N GLN A 188 -25.24 -7.32 -11.99
CA GLN A 188 -25.70 -6.34 -11.00
C GLN A 188 -24.66 -5.24 -10.74
N ARG A 189 -23.37 -5.57 -10.80
CA ARG A 189 -22.30 -4.65 -10.43
C ARG A 189 -21.79 -3.80 -11.58
N TRP A 190 -21.73 -4.36 -12.78
CA TRP A 190 -21.09 -3.71 -13.92
C TRP A 190 -21.85 -3.96 -15.23
N LYS A 191 -21.86 -2.96 -16.10
CA LYS A 191 -22.34 -3.11 -17.48
C LYS A 191 -21.39 -4.03 -18.26
N PRO A 192 -21.87 -4.82 -19.25
CA PRO A 192 -21.02 -5.71 -20.04
C PRO A 192 -19.82 -5.03 -20.71
N SER A 193 -19.96 -3.76 -21.12
CA SER A 193 -18.87 -2.96 -21.70
C SER A 193 -17.82 -2.48 -20.68
N SER A 194 -18.04 -2.71 -19.39
CA SER A 194 -17.09 -2.34 -18.34
C SER A 194 -15.86 -3.24 -18.38
N PRO A 195 -14.65 -2.69 -18.37
CA PRO A 195 -13.44 -3.47 -18.15
C PRO A 195 -13.49 -4.29 -16.84
N LEU A 196 -14.24 -3.83 -15.83
CA LEU A 196 -14.42 -4.55 -14.57
C LEU A 196 -15.36 -5.75 -14.71
N TYR A 197 -16.34 -5.69 -15.62
CA TYR A 197 -17.22 -6.81 -15.93
C TYR A 197 -16.42 -7.94 -16.56
N ARG A 198 -15.74 -7.63 -17.68
CA ARG A 198 -14.79 -8.53 -18.35
C ARG A 198 -13.77 -9.11 -17.36
N ALA A 199 -13.31 -8.25 -16.45
CA ALA A 199 -12.37 -8.65 -15.44
C ALA A 199 -12.90 -9.66 -14.42
N GLY A 200 -14.04 -9.33 -13.81
CA GLY A 200 -14.67 -10.21 -12.86
C GLY A 200 -15.07 -11.54 -13.50
N ALA A 201 -15.55 -11.50 -14.75
CA ALA A 201 -15.92 -12.68 -15.51
C ALA A 201 -14.75 -13.66 -15.67
N ALA A 202 -13.60 -13.18 -16.18
CA ALA A 202 -12.43 -14.03 -16.38
C ALA A 202 -11.90 -14.63 -15.07
N VAL A 203 -11.95 -13.88 -13.95
CA VAL A 203 -11.55 -14.38 -12.62
C VAL A 203 -12.50 -15.46 -12.14
N LEU A 204 -13.81 -15.22 -12.20
CA LEU A 204 -14.81 -16.18 -11.72
C LEU A 204 -14.80 -17.45 -12.58
N ALA A 205 -14.69 -17.33 -13.91
CA ALA A 205 -14.56 -18.49 -14.80
C ALA A 205 -13.33 -19.34 -14.48
N HIS A 206 -12.20 -18.71 -14.15
CA HIS A 206 -11.00 -19.44 -13.77
C HIS A 206 -11.13 -20.13 -12.41
N LEU A 207 -11.74 -19.46 -11.42
CA LEU A 207 -11.99 -20.07 -10.11
C LEU A 207 -12.95 -21.25 -10.21
N GLU A 208 -13.98 -21.16 -11.06
CA GLU A 208 -14.87 -22.28 -11.36
C GLU A 208 -14.15 -23.47 -11.98
N ASP A 209 -13.23 -23.23 -12.93
CA ASP A 209 -12.40 -24.30 -13.53
C ASP A 209 -11.51 -25.00 -12.48
N GLU A 210 -11.11 -24.28 -11.43
CA GLU A 210 -10.39 -24.85 -10.28
C GLU A 210 -11.31 -25.51 -9.25
N GLY A 211 -12.62 -25.54 -9.49
CA GLY A 211 -13.62 -26.14 -8.60
C GLY A 211 -13.99 -25.28 -7.40
N VAL A 212 -13.67 -23.98 -7.40
CA VAL A 212 -14.06 -23.06 -6.33
C VAL A 212 -15.53 -22.68 -6.51
N ASP A 213 -16.32 -22.82 -5.44
CA ASP A 213 -17.70 -22.35 -5.44
C ASP A 213 -17.73 -20.82 -5.52
N ALA A 214 -18.44 -20.30 -6.52
CA ALA A 214 -18.65 -18.86 -6.69
C ALA A 214 -19.24 -18.20 -5.43
N GLY A 215 -20.05 -18.90 -4.64
CA GLY A 215 -20.63 -18.38 -3.40
C GLY A 215 -19.61 -18.02 -2.31
N GLU A 216 -18.44 -18.65 -2.33
CA GLU A 216 -17.36 -18.41 -1.36
C GLU A 216 -16.41 -17.27 -1.79
N VAL A 217 -16.61 -16.74 -3.00
CA VAL A 217 -15.69 -15.76 -3.60
C VAL A 217 -16.01 -14.35 -3.13
N HIS A 218 -15.02 -13.69 -2.51
CA HIS A 218 -15.04 -12.25 -2.29
C HIS A 218 -14.43 -11.50 -3.48
N LEU A 219 -15.26 -11.03 -4.41
CA LEU A 219 -14.80 -10.34 -5.60
C LEU A 219 -14.82 -8.82 -5.40
N HIS A 220 -13.66 -8.16 -5.44
CA HIS A 220 -13.56 -6.69 -5.42
C HIS A 220 -14.39 -6.01 -4.29
N GLY A 221 -14.12 -6.37 -3.04
CA GLY A 221 -14.75 -5.71 -1.90
C GLY A 221 -16.20 -6.13 -1.62
N GLN A 222 -16.72 -7.15 -2.32
CA GLN A 222 -18.07 -7.67 -2.10
C GLN A 222 -18.09 -9.19 -2.31
N ASP A 223 -18.77 -9.89 -1.41
CA ASP A 223 -19.04 -11.32 -1.57
C ASP A 223 -19.96 -11.54 -2.76
N VAL A 224 -19.67 -12.58 -3.54
CA VAL A 224 -20.53 -13.02 -4.66
C VAL A 224 -21.86 -13.58 -4.12
N HIS A 225 -21.82 -14.22 -2.96
CA HIS A 225 -23.01 -14.54 -2.18
C HIS A 225 -22.82 -14.00 -0.74
N PRO A 226 -23.77 -13.23 -0.20
CA PRO A 226 -23.70 -12.79 1.19
C PRO A 226 -23.96 -13.99 2.11
N THR A 227 -22.91 -14.73 2.47
CA THR A 227 -22.96 -15.83 3.43
C THR A 227 -22.19 -15.45 4.69
N THR A 228 -22.68 -15.85 5.87
CA THR A 228 -22.10 -15.55 7.19
C THR A 228 -20.86 -16.36 7.56
N ALA A 229 -20.35 -17.20 6.66
CA ALA A 229 -19.13 -17.99 6.86
C ALA A 229 -17.95 -17.32 6.14
N GLY A 230 -16.80 -17.24 6.82
CA GLY A 230 -15.65 -16.40 6.48
C GLY A 230 -15.17 -16.53 5.02
N PRO A 231 -14.80 -15.43 4.36
CA PRO A 231 -14.56 -15.39 2.92
C PRO A 231 -13.18 -15.94 2.52
N LEU A 232 -13.14 -16.70 1.41
CA LEU A 232 -11.95 -16.79 0.56
C LEU A 232 -11.74 -15.41 -0.08
N THR A 233 -10.85 -14.62 0.53
CA THR A 233 -10.61 -13.22 0.12
C THR A 233 -9.74 -13.15 -1.14
N CYS A 234 -10.36 -12.87 -2.29
CA CYS A 234 -9.64 -12.58 -3.53
C CYS A 234 -9.11 -11.14 -3.50
N LEU A 235 -7.78 -11.02 -3.36
CA LEU A 235 -7.08 -9.73 -3.29
C LEU A 235 -7.09 -9.02 -4.65
N ARG A 236 -7.80 -7.90 -4.76
CA ARG A 236 -7.74 -7.02 -5.93
C ARG A 236 -6.86 -5.79 -5.65
N LEU A 237 -5.78 -5.66 -6.42
CA LEU A 237 -5.07 -4.39 -6.58
C LEU A 237 -5.77 -3.57 -7.67
N SER A 238 -6.63 -2.63 -7.29
CA SER A 238 -7.25 -1.68 -8.22
C SER A 238 -6.48 -0.36 -8.28
N THR A 239 -6.18 0.10 -9.49
CA THR A 239 -5.40 1.33 -9.75
C THR A 239 -6.27 2.26 -10.58
N ARG A 240 -6.49 3.49 -10.10
CA ARG A 240 -7.32 4.47 -10.81
C ARG A 240 -6.53 5.11 -11.95
N ARG A 241 -6.56 4.49 -13.13
CA ARG A 241 -6.54 5.21 -14.41
C ARG A 241 -7.03 4.26 -15.50
N ARG A 242 -7.89 4.80 -16.39
CA ARG A 242 -8.21 4.21 -17.68
C ARG A 242 -6.87 4.00 -18.38
N ASP A 243 -6.46 2.75 -18.52
CA ASP A 243 -5.89 2.17 -19.74
C ASP A 243 -5.71 0.67 -19.49
N TYR A 244 -5.99 -0.08 -20.55
CA TYR A 244 -6.14 -1.53 -20.61
C TYR A 244 -4.86 -2.26 -20.18
N PHE A 245 -4.98 -3.40 -19.49
CA PHE A 245 -4.50 -4.72 -19.95
C PHE A 245 -4.60 -5.82 -18.87
N ASP A 246 -4.55 -7.04 -19.38
CA ASP A 246 -4.54 -8.39 -18.80
C ASP A 246 -3.40 -8.65 -17.79
N GLY A 247 -3.63 -9.60 -16.90
CA GLY A 247 -2.72 -9.99 -15.81
C GLY A 247 -3.31 -9.67 -14.44
N ARG A 248 -3.97 -10.66 -13.82
CA ARG A 248 -4.53 -10.53 -12.47
C ARG A 248 -3.88 -11.52 -11.54
N MET A 249 -3.50 -11.02 -10.37
CA MET A 249 -2.89 -11.80 -9.31
C MET A 249 -3.96 -12.39 -8.40
N ARG A 250 -3.70 -13.59 -7.90
CA ARG A 250 -4.45 -14.23 -6.83
C ARG A 250 -3.69 -14.06 -5.52
N ALA A 251 -4.42 -13.89 -4.43
CA ALA A 251 -3.93 -14.21 -3.09
C ALA A 251 -4.67 -15.46 -2.61
N ARG A 252 -3.95 -16.49 -2.19
CA ARG A 252 -4.52 -17.64 -1.45
C ARG A 252 -4.23 -17.46 0.04
N TRP A 253 -5.23 -17.75 0.87
CA TRP A 253 -5.12 -17.81 2.33
C TRP A 253 -4.90 -19.27 2.73
N HIS A 254 -3.99 -19.49 3.67
CA HIS A 254 -3.89 -20.76 4.40
C HIS A 254 -4.36 -20.49 5.83
N GLU A 255 -5.46 -21.11 6.24
CA GLU A 255 -5.79 -21.24 7.65
C GLU A 255 -4.88 -22.32 8.24
N TRP A 256 -4.18 -21.98 9.32
CA TRP A 256 -3.49 -22.96 10.14
C TRP A 256 -4.40 -23.31 11.32
N ALA A 257 -4.55 -24.62 11.56
CA ALA A 257 -5.18 -25.18 12.75
C ALA A 257 -4.36 -24.90 14.02
#